data_AF-A0A1A8CV21-F1
#
_entry.id   AF-A0A1A8CV21-F1
#
_cell.length_a   1.000
_cell.length_b   1.000
_cell.length_c   1.000
_cell.angle_alpha   90.00
_cell.angle_beta   90.00
_cell.angle_gamma   90.00
#
_symmetry.space_group_name_H-M   'P 1'
#
loop_
_entity.id
_entity.type
_entity.pdbx_description
1 polymer ?
#
loop_
_entity_poly.entity_id
_entity_poly.type
_entity_poly.pdbx_seq_one_letter_code
_entity_poly.pdbx_strand_id
1 'polypeptide(L)'
;WDVGVTGRAFYDLQHRVGVSGVGHPSGKRDSVVLTRLRLGHSCLRRGLLIVEKHPDGLCQCGVLETVKRVLLECPNCSVERRALL
;
A
#
# COMPACT_ATOMS: atom_id res chain seq x y z
N TRP A 1 -0.28 14.36 17.42
CA TRP A 1 -1.59 13.82 17.83
C TRP A 1 -2.34 14.99 18.41
N ASP A 2 -3.17 15.61 17.58
CA ASP A 2 -3.80 16.90 17.89
C ASP A 2 -5.07 16.72 18.71
N VAL A 3 -5.21 17.58 19.70
CA VAL A 3 -6.21 17.55 20.75
C VAL A 3 -7.44 18.29 20.24
N GLY A 4 -8.48 17.58 19.77
CA GLY A 4 -9.75 18.25 19.50
C GLY A 4 -10.78 17.53 18.64
N VAL A 5 -10.40 16.54 17.84
CA VAL A 5 -11.38 15.80 17.02
C VAL A 5 -11.89 14.61 17.82
N THR A 6 -12.99 14.79 18.57
CA THR A 6 -13.70 13.66 19.18
C THR A 6 -14.14 12.69 18.08
N GLY A 7 -14.01 11.38 18.32
CA GLY A 7 -14.22 10.33 17.32
C GLY A 7 -15.53 10.38 16.53
N ARG A 8 -16.53 11.13 17.01
CA ARG A 8 -17.80 11.42 16.33
C ARG A 8 -17.66 12.07 14.96
N ALA A 9 -16.63 12.87 14.71
CA ALA A 9 -16.40 13.45 13.38
C ALA A 9 -16.09 12.39 12.30
N PHE A 10 -15.73 11.17 12.70
CA PHE A 10 -15.49 10.05 11.79
C PHE A 10 -16.72 9.14 11.60
N TYR A 11 -17.88 9.45 12.19
CA TYR A 11 -19.09 8.63 12.03
C TYR A 11 -19.62 8.69 10.59
N ASP A 12 -19.51 9.85 9.93
CA ASP A 12 -19.82 9.98 8.49
C ASP A 12 -18.88 9.15 7.61
N LEU A 13 -17.63 8.97 8.08
CA LEU A 13 -16.65 8.11 7.43
C LEU A 13 -16.96 6.62 7.68
N GLN A 14 -17.59 6.27 8.80
CA GLN A 14 -17.92 4.90 9.17
C GLN A 14 -18.89 4.24 8.18
N HIS A 15 -19.83 5.00 7.61
CA HIS A 15 -20.71 4.51 6.53
C HIS A 15 -20.00 4.32 5.19
N ARG A 16 -18.81 4.91 5.01
CA ARG A 16 -17.99 4.79 3.81
C ARG A 16 -16.88 3.76 3.96
N VAL A 17 -16.47 3.47 5.19
CA VAL A 17 -15.37 2.55 5.54
C VAL A 17 -15.97 1.23 6.02
N GLY A 18 -15.91 0.21 5.16
CA GLY A 18 -16.49 -1.11 5.43
C GLY A 18 -17.51 -1.55 4.38
N VAL A 19 -17.96 -0.64 3.51
CA VAL A 19 -18.62 -1.03 2.26
C VAL A 19 -17.55 -1.67 1.39
N SER A 20 -17.61 -2.99 1.25
CA SER A 20 -16.77 -3.75 0.32
C SER A 20 -17.07 -3.29 -1.11
N GLY A 21 -16.49 -2.17 -1.53
CA GLY A 21 -16.41 -1.81 -2.93
C GLY A 21 -15.61 -2.91 -3.61
N VAL A 22 -16.27 -3.66 -4.49
CA VAL A 22 -15.75 -4.74 -5.35
C VAL A 22 -14.40 -5.23 -4.86
N GLY A 23 -14.43 -5.89 -3.69
CA GLY A 23 -13.21 -6.32 -3.01
C GLY A 23 -12.52 -7.35 -3.88
N HIS A 24 -11.32 -7.01 -4.34
CA HIS A 24 -10.38 -7.95 -4.95
C HIS A 24 -10.37 -9.27 -4.14
N PRO A 25 -10.31 -10.45 -4.77
CA PRO A 25 -10.38 -11.74 -4.07
C PRO A 25 -9.18 -12.03 -3.14
N SER A 26 -8.26 -11.07 -2.98
CA SER A 26 -7.17 -11.11 -2.01
C SER A 26 -7.71 -10.98 -0.59
N GLY A 27 -7.26 -11.84 0.34
CA GLY A 27 -7.82 -11.92 1.69
C GLY A 27 -7.69 -10.60 2.49
N LYS A 28 -8.37 -10.53 3.65
CA LYS A 28 -8.32 -9.35 4.56
C LYS A 28 -6.90 -8.83 4.83
N ARG A 29 -5.91 -9.73 4.87
CA ARG A 29 -4.49 -9.41 5.06
C ARG A 29 -3.92 -8.57 3.92
N ASP A 30 -4.21 -8.93 2.68
CA ASP A 30 -3.66 -8.27 1.48
C ASP A 30 -4.22 -6.85 1.33
N SER A 31 -5.50 -6.66 1.66
CA SER A 31 -6.13 -5.34 1.70
C SER A 31 -5.49 -4.41 2.74
N VAL A 32 -5.17 -4.94 3.93
CA VAL A 32 -4.45 -4.18 4.98
C VAL A 32 -3.03 -3.85 4.53
N VAL A 33 -2.33 -4.79 3.91
CA VAL A 33 -0.97 -4.58 3.37
C VAL A 33 -1.00 -3.48 2.30
N LEU A 34 -1.93 -3.55 1.35
CA LEU A 34 -2.08 -2.55 0.28
C LEU A 34 -2.45 -1.17 0.84
N THR A 35 -3.31 -1.11 1.84
CA THR A 35 -3.68 0.15 2.51
C THR A 35 -2.48 0.78 3.21
N ARG A 36 -1.70 -0.01 3.96
CA ARG A 36 -0.46 0.47 4.60
C ARG A 36 0.55 0.95 3.57
N LEU A 37 0.68 0.22 2.46
CA LEU A 37 1.54 0.61 1.34
C LEU A 37 1.10 1.96 0.77
N ARG A 38 -0.19 2.13 0.44
CA ARG A 38 -0.76 3.38 -0.12
C ARG A 38 -0.59 4.59 0.80
N LEU A 39 -0.77 4.40 2.10
CA LEU A 39 -0.61 5.47 3.09
C LEU A 39 0.87 5.78 3.39
N GLY A 40 1.82 5.02 2.83
CA GLY A 40 3.24 5.16 3.14
C GLY A 40 3.65 4.60 4.50
N HIS A 41 2.73 3.94 5.21
CA HIS A 41 2.97 3.22 6.48
C HIS A 41 3.54 1.81 6.24
N SER A 42 4.35 1.67 5.20
CA SER A 42 5.09 0.46 4.90
C SER A 42 6.57 0.75 4.99
N CYS A 43 7.31 -0.06 5.73
CA CYS A 43 8.77 -0.07 5.69
C CYS A 43 9.26 -0.80 4.42
N LEU A 44 8.73 -0.46 3.25
CA LEU A 44 8.88 -1.22 2.00
C LEU A 44 10.34 -1.54 1.69
N ARG A 45 11.22 -0.53 1.69
CA ARG A 45 12.66 -0.73 1.44
C ARG A 45 13.31 -1.64 2.48
N ARG A 46 13.04 -1.40 3.76
CA ARG A 46 13.60 -2.22 4.85
C ARG A 46 13.11 -3.66 4.76
N GLY A 47 11.84 -3.86 4.43
CA GLY A 47 11.26 -5.18 4.21
C GLY A 47 11.90 -5.90 3.02
N LEU A 48 12.05 -5.20 1.89
CA LEU A 48 12.68 -5.73 0.68
C LEU A 48 14.17 -6.07 0.87
N LEU A 49 14.86 -5.31 1.72
CA LEU A 49 16.22 -5.62 2.15
C LEU A 49 16.27 -6.88 3.04
N ILE A 50 15.36 -7.00 4.01
CA ILE A 50 15.31 -8.15 4.94
C ILE A 50 15.04 -9.46 4.19
N VAL A 51 14.19 -9.44 3.16
CA VAL A 51 13.88 -10.63 2.35
C VAL A 51 14.83 -10.79 1.16
N GLU A 52 15.94 -10.04 1.15
CA GLU A 52 17.01 -10.09 0.14
C GLU A 52 16.54 -9.90 -1.31
N LYS A 53 15.36 -9.31 -1.51
CA LYS A 53 14.80 -9.09 -2.84
C LYS A 53 15.46 -7.91 -3.53
N HIS A 54 15.66 -6.80 -2.80
CA HIS A 54 16.39 -5.61 -3.25
C HIS A 54 17.53 -5.29 -2.26
N PRO A 55 18.66 -5.99 -2.34
CA PRO A 55 19.78 -5.82 -1.39
C PRO A 55 20.41 -4.42 -1.46
N ASP A 56 20.35 -3.78 -2.61
CA ASP A 56 20.78 -2.40 -2.89
C ASP A 56 19.63 -1.38 -2.80
N GLY A 57 18.41 -1.84 -2.51
CA GLY A 57 17.20 -1.03 -2.54
C GLY A 57 16.74 -0.62 -3.93
N LEU A 58 17.36 -1.14 -4.99
CA LEU A 58 16.98 -0.89 -6.38
C LEU A 58 16.01 -1.97 -6.86
N CYS A 59 15.04 -1.54 -7.65
CA CYS A 59 14.22 -2.44 -8.44
C CYS A 59 15.08 -3.07 -9.55
N GLN A 60 14.66 -4.22 -10.09
CA GLN A 60 15.26 -4.81 -11.30
C GLN A 60 15.24 -3.87 -12.52
N CYS A 61 14.39 -2.84 -12.52
CA CYS A 61 14.43 -1.79 -13.54
C CYS A 61 15.57 -0.76 -13.34
N GLY A 62 16.45 -0.97 -12.36
CA GLY A 62 17.60 -0.11 -12.04
C GLY A 62 17.25 1.16 -11.27
N VAL A 63 15.97 1.37 -10.95
CA VAL A 63 15.49 2.57 -10.23
C VAL A 63 15.23 2.23 -8.77
N LEU A 64 15.52 3.18 -7.89
CA LEU A 64 15.28 3.09 -6.46
C LEU A 64 13.83 2.73 -6.13
N GLU A 65 13.65 1.65 -5.36
CA GLU A 65 12.31 1.15 -5.05
C GLU A 65 11.62 2.05 -4.03
N THR A 66 10.43 2.54 -4.38
CA THR A 66 9.59 3.38 -3.53
C THR A 66 8.14 2.97 -3.65
N VAL A 67 7.31 3.37 -2.68
CA VAL A 67 5.86 3.16 -2.76
C VAL A 67 5.30 3.74 -4.07
N LYS A 68 5.71 4.97 -4.43
CA LYS A 68 5.31 5.62 -5.68
C LYS A 68 5.75 4.80 -6.89
N ARG A 69 6.99 4.30 -6.89
CA ARG A 69 7.53 3.46 -7.97
C ARG A 69 6.69 2.19 -8.11
N VAL A 70 6.52 1.39 -7.05
CA VAL A 70 5.72 0.16 -7.08
C VAL A 70 4.29 0.40 -7.55
N LEU A 71 3.63 1.45 -7.03
CA LEU A 71 2.19 1.67 -7.26
C LEU A 71 1.87 2.42 -8.56
N LEU A 72 2.76 3.26 -9.08
CA LEU A 72 2.42 4.18 -10.18
C LEU A 72 3.38 4.11 -11.38
N GLU A 73 4.62 3.68 -11.20
CA GLU A 73 5.64 3.94 -12.24
C GLU A 73 6.41 2.69 -12.70
N CYS A 74 6.48 1.63 -11.88
CA CYS A 74 7.31 0.48 -12.16
C CYS A 74 6.71 -0.40 -13.27
N PRO A 75 7.40 -0.60 -14.41
CA PRO A 75 6.91 -1.47 -15.47
C PRO A 75 6.87 -2.93 -15.01
N ASN A 76 7.80 -3.35 -14.16
CA ASN A 76 7.87 -4.71 -13.63
C ASN A 76 6.70 -5.06 -12.71
N CYS A 77 6.02 -4.05 -12.15
CA CYS A 77 4.83 -4.24 -11.33
C CYS A 77 3.54 -3.95 -12.10
N SER A 78 3.60 -3.74 -13.43
CA SER A 78 2.45 -3.28 -14.22
C SER A 78 1.33 -4.33 -14.36
N VAL A 79 1.69 -5.62 -14.33
CA VAL A 79 0.73 -6.72 -14.40
C VAL A 79 -0.01 -6.85 -13.06
N GLU A 80 0.73 -6.89 -11.97
CA GLU A 80 0.20 -6.97 -10.61
C GLU A 80 -0.64 -5.73 -10.26
N ARG A 81 -0.19 -4.54 -10.67
CA ARG A 81 -0.98 -3.32 -10.48
C ARG A 81 -2.32 -3.32 -11.20
N ARG A 82 -2.37 -3.86 -12.42
CA ARG A 82 -3.62 -4.01 -13.16
C ARG A 82 -4.57 -5.01 -12.50
N ALA A 83 -4.05 -5.98 -11.77
CA ALA A 83 -4.89 -6.85 -10.96
C ALA A 83 -5.45 -6.13 -9.72
N LEU A 84 -4.70 -5.16 -9.16
CA LEU A 84 -5.06 -4.43 -7.93
C LEU A 84 -5.98 -3.20 -8.13
N LEU A 85 -6.29 -2.82 -9.38
CA LEU A 85 -7.16 -1.71 -9.78
C LEU A 85 -8.40 -2.23 -10.49
#